data_AF-A0A7W1RAQ3-F1
#
_entry.id   AF-A0A7W1RAQ3-F1
#
_cell.length_a   1.000
_cell.length_b   1.000
_cell.length_c   1.000
_cell.angle_alpha   90.00
_cell.angle_beta   90.00
_cell.angle_gamma   90.00
#
_symmetry.space_group_name_H-M   'P 1'
#
loop_
_entity.id
_entity.type
_entity.pdbx_description
1 polymer ?
#
loop_
_entity_poly.entity_id
_entity_poly.type
_entity_poly.pdbx_seq_one_letter_code
_entity_poly.pdbx_strand_id
1 'polypeptide(L)'
;MSDESPSGRQLKRRRRANVEGGRQRSHRVLVTAEEESRLVLLAGEQCVTVPRLLIETTLAGAGETPTVRRDAMSELFALRRLLAGASTNINQLARVGNTEGNVPVGSAASVAEIRALVGRIDAAIEGLRSP
;
A
#
# COMPACT_ATOMS: atom_id res chain seq x y z
N MET A 1 27.83 8.86 24.24
CA MET A 1 26.39 9.15 24.43
C MET A 1 25.90 9.72 23.12
N SER A 2 24.99 8.99 22.48
CA SER A 2 24.43 9.33 21.19
C SER A 2 23.35 10.37 21.39
N ASP A 3 23.45 11.48 20.67
CA ASP A 3 22.33 12.38 20.44
C ASP A 3 22.11 12.36 18.94
N GLU A 4 21.06 11.69 18.49
CA GLU A 4 20.63 11.80 17.10
C GLU A 4 19.10 11.83 17.05
N SER A 5 18.57 13.04 16.94
CA SER A 5 17.43 13.34 16.09
C SER A 5 17.92 14.40 15.10
N PRO A 6 17.63 14.29 13.80
CA PRO A 6 16.42 14.96 13.30
C PRO A 6 15.77 14.25 12.06
N SER A 7 14.44 14.25 11.95
CA SER A 7 13.61 15.20 11.17
C SER A 7 13.31 14.81 9.72
N GLY A 8 12.07 15.11 9.32
CA GLY A 8 11.76 15.48 7.93
C GLY A 8 11.07 14.40 7.12
N ARG A 9 9.79 14.64 6.82
CA ARG A 9 8.94 13.97 5.82
C ARG A 9 9.74 13.63 4.55
N GLN A 10 10.26 12.39 4.47
CA GLN A 10 11.14 11.97 3.39
C GLN A 10 10.36 11.92 2.08
N LEU A 11 10.59 12.88 1.19
CA LEU A 11 10.29 12.73 -0.23
C LEU A 11 10.88 11.38 -0.68
N LYS A 12 10.02 10.42 -1.07
CA LYS A 12 10.46 9.08 -1.49
C LYS A 12 11.53 9.26 -2.58
N ARG A 13 12.78 8.92 -2.25
CA ARG A 13 13.94 9.20 -3.10
C ARG A 13 13.79 8.46 -4.43
N ARG A 14 13.97 9.14 -5.56
CA ARG A 14 13.91 8.51 -6.91
C ARG A 14 15.03 7.46 -7.11
N ARG A 15 16.20 7.69 -6.51
CA ARG A 15 17.37 6.78 -6.53
C ARG A 15 17.31 5.79 -5.36
N ARG A 16 18.02 4.66 -5.49
CA ARG A 16 18.20 3.70 -4.38
C ARG A 16 18.92 4.36 -3.20
N ALA A 17 18.65 3.86 -2.00
CA ALA A 17 19.38 4.27 -0.81
C ALA A 17 20.89 3.98 -0.93
N ASN A 18 21.69 4.85 -0.32
CA ASN A 18 23.11 4.62 -0.13
C ASN A 18 23.30 3.46 0.85
N VAL A 19 24.38 2.72 0.67
CA VAL A 19 24.76 1.60 1.55
C VAL A 19 26.13 1.91 2.12
N GLU A 20 26.30 1.65 3.41
CA GLU A 20 27.58 1.81 4.10
C GLU A 20 28.67 0.96 3.42
N GLY A 21 29.85 1.52 3.23
CA GLY A 21 30.92 0.88 2.44
C GLY A 21 30.71 0.89 0.92
N GLY A 22 29.60 1.44 0.41
CA GLY A 22 29.33 1.59 -1.01
C GLY A 22 29.02 0.27 -1.74
N ARG A 23 28.67 0.37 -3.03
CA ARG A 23 28.46 -0.81 -3.90
C ARG A 23 29.73 -1.04 -4.71
N GLN A 24 30.39 -2.17 -4.47
CA GLN A 24 31.69 -2.52 -5.06
C GLN A 24 31.58 -3.24 -6.42
N ARG A 25 30.36 -3.63 -6.83
CA ARG A 25 30.10 -4.36 -8.08
C ARG A 25 29.13 -3.60 -8.97
N SER A 26 29.37 -3.63 -10.28
CA SER A 26 28.52 -3.02 -11.31
C SER A 26 28.28 -3.98 -12.46
N HIS A 27 27.05 -3.99 -12.99
CA HIS A 27 26.69 -4.69 -14.21
C HIS A 27 26.38 -3.67 -15.30
N ARG A 28 26.97 -3.85 -16.49
CA ARG A 28 26.63 -3.06 -17.67
C ARG A 28 25.56 -3.80 -18.46
N VAL A 29 24.43 -3.13 -18.70
CA VAL A 29 23.31 -3.65 -19.49
C VAL A 29 23.27 -2.84 -20.78
N LEU A 30 23.43 -3.51 -21.92
CA LEU A 30 23.24 -2.92 -23.24
C LEU A 30 21.79 -3.15 -23.65
N VAL A 31 21.13 -2.11 -24.14
CA VAL A 31 19.70 -2.12 -24.52
C VAL A 31 19.53 -1.52 -25.89
N THR A 32 18.49 -1.94 -26.63
CA THR A 32 18.08 -1.27 -27.86
C THR A 32 17.39 0.06 -27.55
N ALA A 33 17.16 0.89 -28.58
CA ALA A 33 16.45 2.17 -28.41
C ALA A 33 15.00 1.99 -27.91
N GLU A 34 14.33 0.92 -28.36
CA GLU A 34 12.97 0.57 -27.96
C GLU A 34 12.93 0.10 -26.50
N GLU A 35 13.90 -0.70 -26.09
CA GLU A 35 14.05 -1.17 -24.71
C GLU A 35 14.33 -0.02 -23.75
N GLU A 36 15.24 0.88 -24.11
CA GLU A 36 15.52 2.09 -23.32
C GLU A 36 14.26 2.96 -23.17
N SER A 37 13.53 3.18 -24.27
CA SER A 37 12.29 3.97 -24.24
C SER A 37 11.26 3.37 -23.28
N ARG A 38 11.09 2.04 -23.28
CA ARG A 38 10.21 1.33 -22.35
C ARG A 38 10.70 1.44 -20.91
N LEU A 39 12.00 1.28 -20.66
CA LEU A 39 12.58 1.38 -19.32
C LEU A 39 12.40 2.78 -18.74
N VAL A 40 12.62 3.83 -19.54
CA VAL A 40 12.42 5.22 -19.16
C VAL A 40 10.94 5.48 -18.84
N LEU A 41 10.02 5.00 -19.67
CA LEU A 41 8.57 5.12 -19.44
C LEU A 41 8.17 4.46 -18.11
N LEU A 42 8.50 3.19 -17.92
CA LEU A 42 8.15 2.43 -16.71
C LEU A 42 8.78 3.02 -15.45
N ALA A 43 10.03 3.48 -15.53
CA ALA A 43 10.69 4.15 -14.42
C ALA A 43 10.03 5.51 -14.11
N GLY A 44 9.58 6.22 -15.15
CA GLY A 44 8.80 7.45 -15.05
C GLY A 44 7.47 7.25 -14.33
N GLU A 45 6.69 6.25 -14.74
CA GLU A 45 5.41 5.89 -14.11
C GLU A 45 5.57 5.57 -12.61
N GLN A 46 6.66 4.90 -12.25
CA GLN A 46 6.96 4.51 -10.87
C GLN A 46 7.75 5.56 -10.08
N CYS A 47 8.04 6.73 -10.67
CA CYS A 47 8.86 7.79 -10.09
C CYS A 47 10.26 7.35 -9.60
N VAL A 48 10.86 6.33 -10.21
CA VAL A 48 12.18 5.80 -9.85
C VAL A 48 13.20 6.00 -10.98
N THR A 49 14.48 5.71 -10.73
CA THR A 49 15.50 5.64 -11.79
C THR A 49 15.52 4.26 -12.45
N VAL A 50 15.90 4.17 -13.72
CA VAL A 50 16.01 2.89 -14.46
C VAL A 50 16.87 1.84 -13.72
N PRO A 51 18.06 2.16 -13.16
CA PRO A 51 18.83 1.16 -12.39
C PRO A 51 18.14 0.69 -11.11
N ARG A 52 17.31 1.54 -10.50
CA ARG A 52 16.50 1.18 -9.34
C ARG A 52 15.39 0.21 -9.75
N LEU A 53 14.66 0.56 -10.81
CA LEU A 53 13.62 -0.29 -11.39
C LEU A 53 14.16 -1.69 -11.71
N LEU A 54 15.26 -1.78 -12.46
CA LEU A 54 15.86 -3.06 -12.86
C LEU A 54 16.25 -3.93 -11.66
N ILE A 55 16.89 -3.34 -10.64
CA ILE A 55 17.28 -4.09 -9.44
C ILE A 55 16.06 -4.47 -8.61
N GLU A 56 15.11 -3.56 -8.40
CA GLU A 56 13.92 -3.83 -7.59
C GLU A 56 13.02 -4.86 -8.26
N THR A 57 12.77 -4.82 -9.57
CA THR A 57 11.92 -5.82 -10.23
C THR A 57 12.59 -7.19 -10.30
N THR A 58 13.90 -7.22 -10.59
CA THR A 58 14.66 -8.47 -10.65
C THR A 58 14.82 -9.11 -9.27
N LEU A 59 15.11 -8.32 -8.24
CA LEU A 59 15.27 -8.82 -6.88
C LEU A 59 13.96 -8.94 -6.10
N ALA A 60 12.90 -8.20 -6.45
CA ALA A 60 11.55 -8.44 -5.89
C ALA A 60 11.05 -9.83 -6.30
N GLY A 61 11.42 -10.31 -7.49
CA GLY A 61 11.24 -11.71 -7.89
C GLY A 61 12.01 -12.73 -7.04
N ALA A 62 12.95 -12.29 -6.20
CA ALA A 62 13.74 -13.14 -5.29
C ALA A 62 13.60 -12.78 -3.79
N GLY A 63 12.92 -11.68 -3.44
CA GLY A 63 12.87 -11.14 -2.07
C GLY A 63 11.50 -10.64 -1.60
N GLU A 64 10.52 -10.51 -2.49
CA GLU A 64 9.11 -10.33 -2.12
C GLU A 64 8.35 -11.52 -2.71
N THR A 65 8.30 -12.60 -1.93
CA THR A 65 7.79 -13.88 -2.43
C THR A 65 6.37 -13.70 -2.98
N PRO A 66 5.95 -14.49 -3.98
CA PRO A 66 4.55 -14.54 -4.41
C PRO A 66 3.57 -14.76 -3.25
N THR A 67 4.05 -15.33 -2.14
CA THR A 67 3.34 -15.50 -0.88
C THR A 67 3.07 -14.16 -0.18
N VAL A 68 4.07 -13.30 0.01
CA VAL A 68 3.87 -11.95 0.59
C VAL A 68 2.86 -11.13 -0.24
N ARG A 69 2.92 -11.26 -1.57
CA ARG A 69 1.95 -10.63 -2.48
C ARG A 69 0.55 -11.25 -2.39
N ARG A 70 0.44 -12.58 -2.25
CA ARG A 70 -0.86 -13.26 -2.02
C ARG A 70 -1.45 -12.93 -0.66
N ASP A 71 -0.63 -12.79 0.36
CA ASP A 71 -1.07 -12.47 1.72
C ASP A 71 -1.58 -11.02 1.77
N ALA A 72 -0.86 -10.08 1.17
CA ALA A 72 -1.35 -8.71 0.98
C ALA A 72 -2.66 -8.65 0.17
N MET A 73 -2.79 -9.47 -0.89
CA MET A 73 -4.05 -9.58 -1.65
C MET A 73 -5.18 -10.24 -0.84
N SER A 74 -4.89 -11.27 -0.04
CA SER A 74 -5.86 -11.92 0.86
C SER A 74 -6.37 -10.94 1.91
N GLU A 75 -5.48 -10.13 2.47
CA GLU A 75 -5.79 -9.08 3.43
C GLU A 75 -6.66 -7.99 2.80
N LEU A 76 -6.34 -7.55 1.57
CA LEU A 76 -7.21 -6.65 0.79
C LEU A 76 -8.60 -7.26 0.49
N PHE A 77 -8.69 -8.55 0.20
CA PHE A 77 -9.99 -9.21 -0.01
C PHE A 77 -10.79 -9.36 1.29
N ALA A 78 -10.13 -9.59 2.42
CA ALA A 78 -10.77 -9.58 3.74
C ALA A 78 -11.32 -8.18 4.07
N LEU A 79 -10.53 -7.14 3.78
CA LEU A 79 -10.93 -5.74 3.89
C LEU A 79 -12.20 -5.43 3.09
N ARG A 80 -12.22 -5.84 1.81
CA ARG A 80 -13.36 -5.67 0.90
C ARG A 80 -14.63 -6.34 1.44
N ARG A 81 -14.52 -7.53 2.02
CA ARG A 81 -15.68 -8.25 2.61
C ARG A 81 -16.25 -7.52 3.81
N LEU A 82 -15.39 -6.99 4.67
CA LEU A 82 -15.83 -6.21 5.83
C LEU A 82 -16.50 -4.91 5.39
N LEU A 83 -15.96 -4.22 4.38
CA LEU A 83 -16.56 -3.01 3.81
C LEU A 83 -17.93 -3.28 3.16
N ALA A 84 -18.08 -4.42 2.49
CA ALA A 84 -19.36 -4.84 1.92
C ALA A 84 -20.43 -5.06 3.01
N GLY A 85 -20.06 -5.74 4.12
CA GLY A 85 -20.96 -5.93 5.27
C GLY A 85 -21.37 -4.61 5.93
N ALA A 86 -20.42 -3.68 6.10
CA ALA A 86 -20.71 -2.34 6.59
C ALA A 86 -21.70 -1.59 5.68
N SER A 87 -21.52 -1.71 4.36
CA SER A 87 -22.41 -1.07 3.38
C SER A 87 -23.82 -1.65 3.41
N THR A 88 -23.94 -2.98 3.59
CA THR A 88 -25.23 -3.65 3.78
C THR A 88 -25.92 -3.19 5.06
N ASN A 89 -25.20 -3.08 6.17
CA ASN A 89 -25.75 -2.60 7.44
C ASN A 89 -26.25 -1.16 7.34
N ILE A 90 -25.48 -0.28 6.70
CA ILE A 90 -25.90 1.11 6.43
C ILE A 90 -27.18 1.11 5.58
N ASN A 91 -27.26 0.27 4.55
CA ASN A 91 -28.42 0.21 3.66
C ASN A 91 -29.68 -0.33 4.37
N GLN A 92 -29.51 -1.23 5.33
CA GLN A 92 -30.61 -1.72 6.17
C GLN A 92 -31.11 -0.63 7.13
N LEU A 93 -30.21 0.08 7.81
CA LEU A 93 -30.58 1.21 8.68
C LEU A 93 -31.30 2.32 7.90
N ALA A 94 -30.80 2.63 6.70
CA ALA A 94 -31.44 3.60 5.81
C ALA A 94 -32.84 3.15 5.39
N ARG A 95 -33.02 1.87 5.07
CA ARG A 95 -34.33 1.33 4.69
C ARG A 95 -35.33 1.39 5.84
N VAL A 96 -34.95 0.92 7.03
CA VAL A 96 -35.85 0.96 8.20
C VAL A 96 -36.18 2.41 8.56
N GLY A 97 -35.19 3.30 8.56
CA GLY A 97 -35.42 4.73 8.81
C GLY A 97 -36.35 5.39 7.78
N ASN A 98 -36.23 5.04 6.50
CA ASN A 98 -37.13 5.52 5.46
C ASN A 98 -38.54 4.94 5.53
N THR A 99 -38.71 3.76 6.15
CA THR A 99 -40.01 3.07 6.25
C THR A 99 -40.79 3.51 7.50
N GLU A 100 -40.09 3.74 8.62
CA GLU A 100 -40.69 4.10 9.91
C GLU A 100 -40.64 5.62 10.23
N GLY A 101 -39.87 6.40 9.46
CA GLY A 101 -39.71 7.85 9.66
C GLY A 101 -38.96 8.23 10.95
N ASN A 102 -38.35 7.26 11.64
CA ASN A 102 -37.55 7.46 12.84
C ASN A 102 -36.19 6.75 12.71
N VAL A 103 -35.21 7.08 13.56
CA VAL A 103 -33.92 6.39 13.57
C VAL A 103 -34.02 5.13 14.44
N PRO A 104 -33.76 3.93 13.90
CA PRO A 104 -33.93 2.67 14.65
C PRO A 104 -33.06 2.60 15.90
N VAL A 105 -33.60 2.04 16.98
CA VAL A 105 -32.85 1.72 18.20
C VAL A 105 -31.70 0.77 17.86
N GLY A 106 -30.46 1.17 18.16
CA GLY A 106 -29.25 0.43 17.80
C GLY A 106 -28.44 1.01 16.62
N SER A 107 -28.99 2.00 15.89
CA SER A 107 -28.27 2.66 14.79
C SER A 107 -26.94 3.26 15.22
N ALA A 108 -26.88 3.83 16.43
CA ALA A 108 -25.64 4.38 17.00
C ALA A 108 -24.57 3.29 17.25
N ALA A 109 -24.99 2.08 17.67
CA ALA A 109 -24.09 0.95 17.87
C ALA A 109 -23.55 0.44 16.52
N SER A 110 -24.40 0.31 15.51
CA SER A 110 -23.97 -0.07 14.16
C SER A 110 -23.00 0.94 13.54
N VAL A 111 -23.23 2.24 13.73
CA VAL A 111 -22.29 3.29 13.29
C VAL A 111 -20.96 3.22 14.05
N ALA A 112 -20.98 2.90 15.34
CA ALA A 112 -19.76 2.70 16.14
C ALA A 112 -18.95 1.48 15.65
N GLU A 113 -19.62 0.37 15.32
CA GLU A 113 -18.98 -0.82 14.73
C GLU A 113 -18.34 -0.52 13.37
N ILE A 114 -19.02 0.26 12.53
CA ILE A 114 -18.48 0.70 11.24
C ILE A 114 -17.25 1.58 11.44
N ARG A 115 -17.28 2.51 12.40
CA ARG A 115 -16.12 3.37 12.71
C ARG A 115 -14.93 2.56 13.23
N ALA A 116 -15.16 1.57 14.09
CA ALA A 116 -14.13 0.66 14.56
C ALA A 116 -13.54 -0.18 13.40
N LEU A 117 -14.39 -0.60 12.46
CA LEU A 117 -13.95 -1.29 11.27
C LEU A 117 -13.05 -0.42 10.38
N VAL A 118 -13.42 0.85 10.16
CA VAL A 118 -12.58 1.81 9.42
C VAL A 118 -11.21 1.98 10.09
N GLY A 119 -11.16 2.10 11.42
CA GLY A 119 -9.88 2.17 12.14
C GLY A 119 -9.00 0.92 11.97
N ARG A 120 -9.61 -0.27 11.88
CA ARG A 120 -8.89 -1.52 11.56
C ARG A 120 -8.37 -1.54 10.12
N ILE A 121 -9.14 -0.96 9.19
CA ILE A 121 -8.72 -0.81 7.79
C ILE A 121 -7.49 0.09 7.70
N ASP A 122 -7.52 1.24 8.35
CA ASP A 122 -6.41 2.19 8.36
C ASP A 122 -5.13 1.56 8.96
N ALA A 123 -5.26 0.79 10.04
CA ALA A 123 -4.14 0.09 10.66
C ALA A 123 -3.53 -0.99 9.76
N ALA A 124 -4.36 -1.76 9.05
CA ALA A 124 -3.88 -2.77 8.09
C ALA A 124 -3.17 -2.12 6.89
N ILE A 125 -3.71 -1.01 6.37
CA ILE A 125 -3.07 -0.24 5.28
C ILE A 125 -1.73 0.34 5.75
N GLU A 126 -1.63 0.80 6.99
CA GLU A 126 -0.36 1.30 7.55
C GLU A 126 0.67 0.16 7.74
N GLY A 127 0.23 -1.03 8.16
CA GLY A 127 1.09 -2.21 8.26
C GLY A 127 1.69 -2.63 6.92
N LEU A 128 0.90 -2.58 5.84
CA LEU A 128 1.35 -2.86 4.48
C LEU A 128 2.29 -1.79 3.89
N ARG A 129 2.33 -0.60 4.50
CA ARG A 129 3.22 0.50 4.10
C ARG A 129 4.59 0.44 4.76
N SER A 130 4.75 -0.34 5.82
CA SER A 130 6.02 -0.51 6.52
C SER A 130 6.84 -1.65 5.87
N PRO A 131 8.11 -1.42 5.52
CA PRO A 131 8.97 -2.41 4.87
C PRO A 131 9.33 -3.60 5.77
#